data_AF-R0BSC2-F1
#
_entry.id   AF-R0BSC2-F1
#
_cell.length_a   1.000
_cell.length_b   1.000
_cell.length_c   1.000
_cell.angle_alpha   90.00
_cell.angle_beta   90.00
_cell.angle_gamma   90.00
#
_symmetry.space_group_name_H-M   'P 1'
#
loop_
_entity.id
_entity.type
_entity.pdbx_description
1 polymer ?
#
loop_
_entity_poly.entity_id
_entity_poly.type
_entity_poly.pdbx_seq_one_letter_code
_entity_poly.pdbx_strand_id
1 'polypeptide(L)'
;MSEHLENQNGQEAAMQEEPSSAERCLTFESGGLLLFLSTKYVTEIINGHSITHLPLVPPFVKGIINLRGQILPVVDIRVCMDKPEAEYTNKTCIVVLNVDNIPLGIVVDSVRQVMDINLDYVRPIPLKRQQKLLDGMITAEDGSVLMSFDCASLASCRY
;
A
#
# COMPACT_ATOMS: atom_id res chain seq x y z
N MET A 1 -28.22 64.44 -15.98
CA MET A 1 -28.74 63.75 -14.78
C MET A 1 -29.03 62.34 -15.20
N SER A 2 -28.04 61.46 -14.97
CA SER A 2 -27.92 60.06 -15.39
C SER A 2 -26.75 59.45 -14.59
N GLU A 3 -26.74 58.19 -14.14
CA GLU A 3 -27.84 57.22 -13.97
C GLU A 3 -27.45 56.25 -12.82
N HIS A 4 -27.82 54.96 -12.84
CA HIS A 4 -27.34 53.94 -11.89
C HIS A 4 -26.29 52.99 -12.49
N LEU A 5 -25.25 52.68 -11.71
CA LEU A 5 -24.51 51.40 -11.64
C LEU A 5 -23.66 51.48 -10.35
N GLU A 6 -23.42 50.45 -9.54
CA GLU A 6 -24.06 49.19 -9.20
C GLU A 6 -23.19 48.65 -8.05
N ASN A 7 -23.79 48.06 -7.02
CA ASN A 7 -23.06 47.63 -5.83
C ASN A 7 -22.31 46.31 -6.12
N GLN A 8 -20.98 46.33 -6.17
CA GLN A 8 -20.17 45.10 -6.18
C GLN A 8 -19.62 44.82 -4.78
N ASN A 9 -20.41 44.04 -4.06
CA ASN A 9 -20.13 43.47 -2.76
C ASN A 9 -18.83 42.65 -2.81
N GLY A 10 -17.88 42.94 -1.91
CA GLY A 10 -16.66 42.15 -1.79
C GLY A 10 -16.96 40.76 -1.25
N GLN A 11 -17.07 39.77 -2.14
CA GLN A 11 -17.07 38.37 -1.74
C GLN A 11 -15.63 37.92 -1.51
N GLU A 12 -15.20 37.99 -0.25
CA GLU A 12 -14.11 37.14 0.23
C GLU A 12 -14.53 35.68 -0.04
N ALA A 13 -13.89 35.06 -1.03
CA ALA A 13 -14.11 33.66 -1.32
C ALA A 13 -13.60 32.84 -0.13
N ALA A 14 -14.53 32.41 0.73
CA ALA A 14 -14.24 31.42 1.76
C ALA A 14 -13.69 30.18 1.05
N MET A 15 -12.39 29.96 1.18
CA MET A 15 -11.72 28.79 0.63
C MET A 15 -12.24 27.59 1.41
N GLN A 16 -13.21 26.90 0.81
CA GLN A 16 -13.78 25.68 1.37
C GLN A 16 -12.66 24.64 1.36
N GLU A 17 -12.13 24.34 2.55
CA GLU A 17 -11.35 23.13 2.78
C GLU A 17 -12.30 21.94 2.60
N GLU A 18 -12.50 21.54 1.34
CA GLU A 18 -12.99 20.21 0.99
C GLU A 18 -12.18 19.19 1.80
N PRO A 19 -12.82 18.21 2.46
CA PRO A 19 -12.11 17.23 3.25
C PRO A 19 -11.13 16.49 2.34
N SER A 20 -9.84 16.77 2.52
CA SER A 20 -8.78 16.18 1.72
C SER A 20 -8.87 14.66 1.79
N SER A 21 -9.30 14.05 0.69
CA SER A 21 -9.30 12.60 0.46
C SER A 21 -7.89 12.04 0.27
N ALA A 22 -6.85 12.83 0.57
CA ALA A 22 -5.47 12.38 0.66
C ALA A 22 -5.28 11.48 1.87
N GLU A 23 -4.99 10.21 1.62
CA GLU A 23 -4.53 9.26 2.62
C GLU A 23 -3.01 9.15 2.60
N ARG A 24 -2.40 9.10 3.78
CA ARG A 24 -0.97 8.88 3.93
C ARG A 24 -0.63 7.41 3.64
N CYS A 25 0.15 7.17 2.60
CA CYS A 25 0.44 5.84 2.07
C CYS A 25 1.94 5.54 2.06
N LEU A 26 2.30 4.31 2.43
CA LEU A 26 3.64 3.76 2.24
C LEU A 26 3.76 3.24 0.81
N THR A 27 4.76 3.71 0.07
CA THR A 27 5.11 3.20 -1.26
C THR A 27 6.28 2.22 -1.19
N PHE A 28 6.19 1.14 -1.95
CA PHE A 28 7.19 0.06 -1.98
C PHE A 28 7.19 -0.65 -3.34
N GLU A 29 8.23 -1.41 -3.63
CA GLU A 29 8.33 -2.22 -4.84
C GLU A 29 8.24 -3.71 -4.52
N SER A 30 7.59 -4.47 -5.41
CA SER A 30 7.65 -5.93 -5.40
C SER A 30 7.44 -6.50 -6.79
N GLY A 31 8.33 -7.40 -7.24
CA GLY A 31 8.18 -8.12 -8.51
C GLY A 31 8.19 -7.21 -9.75
N GLY A 32 8.85 -6.06 -9.65
CA GLY A 32 8.89 -5.01 -10.67
C GLY A 32 7.64 -4.12 -10.74
N LEU A 33 6.75 -4.18 -9.75
CA LEU A 33 5.60 -3.29 -9.62
C LEU A 33 5.84 -2.26 -8.51
N LEU A 34 5.41 -1.02 -8.73
CA LEU A 34 5.36 0.02 -7.71
C LEU A 34 3.97 -0.01 -7.04
N LEU A 35 3.97 -0.20 -5.73
CA LEU A 35 2.80 -0.52 -4.92
C LEU A 35 2.65 0.49 -3.79
N PHE A 36 1.43 0.67 -3.29
CA PHE A 36 1.15 1.47 -2.09
C PHE A 36 0.09 0.86 -1.19
N LEU A 37 0.16 1.17 0.10
CA LEU A 37 -0.86 0.84 1.10
C LEU A 37 -0.96 1.95 2.16
N SER A 38 -2.11 2.10 2.80
CA SER A 38 -2.31 3.08 3.88
C SER A 38 -1.33 2.85 5.03
N THR A 39 -0.66 3.90 5.51
CA THR A 39 0.24 3.79 6.66
C THR A 39 -0.48 3.41 7.96
N LYS A 40 -1.82 3.48 8.00
CA LYS A 40 -2.63 3.02 9.14
C LYS A 40 -2.43 1.54 9.46
N TYR A 41 -2.10 0.72 8.45
CA TYR A 41 -1.81 -0.70 8.63
C TYR A 41 -0.35 -0.97 9.02
N VAL A 42 0.58 -0.03 8.79
CA VAL A 42 2.02 -0.25 8.99
C VAL A 42 2.39 -0.08 10.46
N THR A 43 2.98 -1.12 11.04
CA THR A 43 3.48 -1.11 12.43
C THR A 43 4.97 -0.77 12.48
N GLU A 44 5.81 -1.49 11.72
CA GLU A 44 7.24 -1.21 11.57
C GLU A 44 7.78 -1.79 10.26
N ILE A 45 8.98 -1.37 9.85
CA ILE A 45 9.71 -1.94 8.70
C ILE A 45 11.02 -2.51 9.25
N ILE A 46 11.27 -3.80 9.02
CA ILE A 46 12.45 -4.50 9.53
C ILE A 46 13.32 -5.03 8.39
N ASN A 47 14.64 -4.94 8.56
CA ASN A 47 15.64 -5.32 7.56
C ASN A 47 16.50 -6.46 8.11
N GLY A 48 16.92 -7.39 7.24
CA GLY A 48 17.90 -8.43 7.60
C GLY A 48 17.43 -9.45 8.65
N HIS A 49 16.12 -9.57 8.89
CA HIS A 49 15.57 -10.54 9.84
C HIS A 49 15.45 -11.93 9.22
N SER A 50 15.83 -12.98 9.94
CA SER A 50 15.71 -14.36 9.46
C SER A 50 14.27 -14.87 9.54
N ILE A 51 13.80 -15.46 8.44
CA ILE A 51 12.49 -16.12 8.35
C ILE A 51 12.68 -17.61 8.66
N THR A 52 11.95 -18.12 9.65
CA THR A 52 11.86 -19.56 9.91
C THR A 52 10.84 -20.16 8.95
N HIS A 53 11.31 -20.88 7.93
CA HIS A 53 10.46 -21.52 6.94
C HIS A 53 9.53 -22.56 7.59
N LEU A 54 8.26 -22.55 7.19
CA LEU A 54 7.28 -23.56 7.60
C LEU A 54 7.10 -24.62 6.50
N PRO A 55 7.02 -25.92 6.83
CA PRO A 55 6.63 -26.95 5.88
C PRO A 55 5.11 -26.93 5.66
N LEU A 56 4.66 -27.46 4.50
CA LEU A 56 3.24 -27.69 4.17
C LEU A 56 2.34 -26.44 4.10
N VAL A 57 2.91 -25.23 4.06
CA VAL A 57 2.18 -23.98 3.83
C VAL A 57 2.05 -23.66 2.33
N PRO A 58 1.09 -22.80 1.92
CA PRO A 58 1.02 -22.31 0.54
C PRO A 58 2.30 -21.59 0.11
N PRO A 59 2.73 -21.64 -1.18
CA PRO A 59 4.02 -21.11 -1.62
C PRO A 59 4.28 -19.63 -1.32
N PHE A 60 3.22 -18.82 -1.23
CA PHE A 60 3.34 -17.41 -0.88
C PHE A 60 3.69 -17.17 0.60
N VAL A 61 3.42 -18.13 1.49
CA VAL A 61 3.83 -18.06 2.90
C VAL A 61 5.28 -18.50 3.00
N LYS A 62 6.20 -17.56 3.23
CA LYS A 62 7.62 -17.88 3.41
C LYS A 62 7.90 -18.54 4.76
N GLY A 63 7.08 -18.29 5.76
CA GLY A 63 7.20 -18.91 7.08
C GLY A 63 6.76 -17.96 8.19
N ILE A 64 7.52 -17.93 9.27
CA ILE A 64 7.29 -17.07 10.44
C ILE A 64 8.55 -16.32 10.85
N ILE A 65 8.36 -15.19 11.54
CA ILE A 65 9.40 -14.48 12.28
C ILE A 65 9.03 -14.37 13.75
N ASN A 66 10.04 -14.30 14.62
CA ASN A 66 9.85 -13.83 16.00
C ASN A 66 10.25 -12.35 16.06
N LEU A 67 9.27 -11.49 16.36
CA LEU A 67 9.47 -10.06 16.56
C LEU A 67 9.10 -9.71 18.00
N ARG A 68 10.10 -9.41 18.82
CA ARG A 68 9.94 -9.00 20.24
C ARG A 68 9.11 -9.98 21.09
N GLY A 69 9.19 -11.28 20.79
CA GLY A 69 8.45 -12.36 21.46
C GLY A 69 7.12 -12.73 20.81
N GLN A 70 6.66 -12.00 19.80
CA GLN A 70 5.48 -12.32 19.02
C GLN A 70 5.86 -13.10 17.77
N ILE A 71 5.10 -14.15 17.43
CA ILE A 71 5.28 -14.91 16.20
C ILE A 71 4.37 -14.34 15.12
N LEU A 72 4.95 -13.82 14.04
CA LEU A 72 4.21 -13.27 12.90
C LEU A 72 4.39 -14.17 11.67
N PRO A 73 3.32 -14.52 10.94
CA PRO A 73 3.44 -15.13 9.61
C PRO A 73 4.05 -14.12 8.64
N VAL A 74 4.86 -14.60 7.69
CA VAL A 74 5.50 -13.77 6.66
C VAL A 74 5.15 -14.27 5.26
N VAL A 75 4.64 -13.36 4.44
CA VAL A 75 4.18 -13.61 3.06
C VAL A 75 5.08 -12.89 2.05
N ASP A 76 5.42 -13.53 0.94
CA ASP A 76 6.18 -12.91 -0.15
C ASP A 76 5.23 -12.34 -1.22
N ILE A 77 5.27 -11.02 -1.38
CA ILE A 77 4.40 -10.29 -2.29
C ILE A 77 4.66 -10.65 -3.76
N ARG A 78 5.89 -11.09 -4.11
CA ARG A 78 6.20 -11.57 -5.47
C ARG A 78 5.38 -12.81 -5.80
N VAL A 79 5.43 -13.81 -4.92
CA VAL A 79 4.74 -15.09 -5.10
C VAL A 79 3.23 -14.90 -5.08
N CYS A 80 2.73 -14.01 -4.21
CA CYS A 80 1.36 -13.53 -4.20
C CYS A 80 0.88 -12.89 -5.52
N MET A 81 1.79 -12.42 -6.38
CA MET A 81 1.50 -11.77 -7.66
C MET A 81 1.91 -12.62 -8.88
N ASP A 82 2.09 -13.94 -8.70
CA ASP A 82 2.60 -14.88 -9.72
C ASP A 82 3.94 -14.43 -10.35
N LYS A 83 4.76 -13.69 -9.58
CA LYS A 83 6.10 -13.28 -9.99
C LYS A 83 7.12 -14.35 -9.56
N PRO A 84 8.18 -14.57 -10.36
CA PRO A 84 9.25 -15.46 -9.94
C PRO A 84 9.90 -14.95 -8.65
N GLU A 85 10.26 -15.89 -7.79
CA GLU A 85 11.15 -15.61 -6.66
C GLU A 85 12.48 -15.02 -7.16
N ALA A 86 13.08 -14.14 -6.37
CA ALA A 86 14.46 -13.73 -6.57
C ALA A 86 15.19 -13.72 -5.24
N GLU A 87 16.52 -13.70 -5.32
CA GLU A 87 17.37 -13.59 -4.14
C GLU A 87 17.07 -12.31 -3.36
N TYR A 88 16.94 -12.45 -2.04
CA TYR A 88 16.78 -11.32 -1.15
C TYR A 88 18.07 -10.49 -1.12
N THR A 89 17.92 -9.19 -1.39
CA THR A 89 19.03 -8.23 -1.45
C THR A 89 19.12 -7.43 -0.14
N ASN A 90 20.15 -6.60 -0.01
CA ASN A 90 20.23 -5.64 1.10
C ASN A 90 19.12 -4.57 1.11
N LYS A 91 18.30 -4.47 0.05
CA LYS A 91 17.12 -3.60 -0.01
C LYS A 91 15.83 -4.32 0.40
N THR A 92 15.84 -5.65 0.36
CA THR A 92 14.68 -6.48 0.70
C THR A 92 14.37 -6.35 2.18
N CYS A 93 13.13 -6.03 2.49
CA CYS A 93 12.66 -5.77 3.85
C CYS A 93 11.31 -6.43 4.12
N ILE A 94 11.00 -6.60 5.40
CA ILE A 94 9.69 -7.07 5.85
C ILE A 94 8.94 -5.85 6.37
N VAL A 95 7.83 -5.49 5.72
CA VAL A 95 6.89 -4.51 6.27
C VAL A 95 5.95 -5.26 7.20
N VAL A 96 5.95 -4.88 8.48
CA VAL A 96 5.06 -5.44 9.50
C VAL A 96 3.73 -4.69 9.44
N LEU A 97 2.68 -5.42 9.11
CA LEU A 97 1.31 -4.92 9.02
C LEU A 97 0.48 -5.42 10.20
N ASN A 98 -0.50 -4.62 10.61
CA ASN A 98 -1.58 -5.01 11.50
C ASN A 98 -2.92 -4.65 10.83
N VAL A 99 -3.68 -5.67 10.42
CA VAL A 99 -4.95 -5.52 9.70
C VAL A 99 -6.03 -6.16 10.56
N ASP A 100 -7.01 -5.37 11.04
CA ASP A 100 -8.10 -5.85 11.90
C ASP A 100 -7.65 -6.68 13.14
N ASN A 101 -6.52 -6.29 13.74
CA ASN A 101 -5.82 -6.99 14.84
C ASN A 101 -5.12 -8.30 14.45
N ILE A 102 -4.90 -8.54 13.16
CA ILE A 102 -4.09 -9.64 12.63
C ILE A 102 -2.69 -9.10 12.27
N PRO A 103 -1.66 -9.34 13.10
CA PRO A 103 -0.28 -8.97 12.79
C PRO A 103 0.33 -9.95 11.77
N LEU A 104 0.93 -9.43 10.71
CA LEU A 104 1.61 -10.22 9.67
C LEU A 104 2.77 -9.43 9.06
N GLY A 105 3.76 -10.11 8.49
CA GLY A 105 4.84 -9.50 7.71
C GLY A 105 4.67 -9.72 6.22
N ILE A 106 5.01 -8.71 5.42
CA ILE A 106 5.12 -8.84 3.95
C ILE A 106 6.57 -8.60 3.49
N VAL A 107 7.12 -9.51 2.70
CA VAL A 107 8.44 -9.33 2.05
C VAL A 107 8.25 -8.48 0.81
N VAL A 108 9.02 -7.40 0.71
CA VAL A 108 9.03 -6.47 -0.42
C VAL A 108 10.46 -6.20 -0.89
N ASP A 109 10.63 -5.78 -2.14
CA ASP A 109 11.94 -5.60 -2.78
C ASP A 109 12.68 -4.38 -2.26
N SER A 110 11.94 -3.31 -2.02
CA SER A 110 12.40 -2.12 -1.31
C SER A 110 11.20 -1.27 -0.88
N VAL A 111 11.29 -0.63 0.28
CA VAL A 111 10.43 0.51 0.60
C VAL A 111 10.98 1.76 -0.10
N ARG A 112 10.09 2.59 -0.65
CA ARG A 112 10.42 3.84 -1.32
C ARG A 112 10.28 5.03 -0.37
N GLN A 113 9.06 5.53 -0.19
CA GLN A 113 8.77 6.69 0.64
C GLN A 113 7.32 6.67 1.16
N VAL A 114 7.02 7.53 2.12
CA VAL A 114 5.63 7.83 2.52
C VAL A 114 5.18 9.09 1.80
N MET A 115 4.03 9.03 1.13
CA MET A 115 3.43 10.15 0.41
C MET A 115 1.93 10.18 0.65
N ASP A 116 1.31 11.35 0.48
CA ASP A 116 -0.12 11.53 0.64
C ASP A 116 -0.80 11.34 -0.73
N ILE A 117 -1.64 10.32 -0.86
CA ILE A 117 -2.31 9.90 -2.11
C ILE A 117 -3.79 10.26 -2.01
N ASN A 118 -4.25 11.15 -2.88
CA ASN A 118 -5.67 11.47 -3.00
C ASN A 118 -6.43 10.28 -3.62
N LEU A 119 -7.34 9.70 -2.84
CA LEU A 119 -8.08 8.49 -3.18
C LEU A 119 -9.10 8.71 -4.33
N ASP A 120 -9.53 9.94 -4.58
CA ASP A 120 -10.47 10.25 -5.68
C ASP A 120 -9.83 10.13 -7.07
N TYR A 121 -8.50 10.09 -7.15
CA TYR A 121 -7.74 9.79 -8.38
C TYR A 121 -7.42 8.31 -8.54
N VAL A 122 -7.61 7.48 -7.51
CA VAL A 122 -7.46 6.03 -7.64
C VAL A 122 -8.57 5.50 -8.56
N ARG A 123 -8.18 4.70 -9.55
CA ARG A 123 -9.09 4.08 -10.52
C ARG A 123 -9.04 2.57 -10.33
N PRO A 124 -10.17 1.86 -10.42
CA PRO A 124 -10.18 0.41 -10.28
C PRO A 124 -9.35 -0.23 -11.40
N ILE A 125 -8.59 -1.27 -11.07
CA ILE A 125 -7.78 -1.98 -12.06
C ILE A 125 -8.71 -2.67 -13.08
N PRO A 126 -8.55 -2.46 -14.40
CA PRO A 126 -9.48 -2.95 -15.42
C PRO A 126 -9.31 -4.44 -15.75
N LEU A 127 -9.09 -5.30 -14.74
CA LEU A 127 -8.83 -6.73 -14.89
C LEU A 127 -9.90 -7.59 -14.21
N LYS A 128 -10.62 -8.39 -15.00
CA LYS A 128 -11.72 -9.26 -14.51
C LYS A 128 -11.26 -10.57 -13.87
N ARG A 129 -9.99 -10.72 -13.41
CA ARG A 129 -9.46 -12.02 -12.96
C ARG A 129 -8.42 -11.96 -11.83
N GLN A 130 -8.82 -12.52 -10.69
CA GLN A 130 -8.03 -13.17 -9.63
C GLN A 130 -6.89 -12.46 -8.89
N GLN A 131 -6.44 -11.26 -9.27
CA GLN A 131 -5.49 -10.49 -8.44
C GLN A 131 -6.21 -9.84 -7.23
N LYS A 132 -6.60 -10.65 -6.24
CA LYS A 132 -7.31 -10.20 -5.03
C LYS A 132 -6.57 -9.14 -4.22
N LEU A 133 -5.25 -9.02 -4.40
CA LEU A 133 -4.39 -8.16 -3.60
C LEU A 133 -4.21 -6.75 -4.17
N LEU A 134 -4.84 -6.45 -5.32
CA LEU A 134 -4.75 -5.15 -5.97
C LEU A 134 -6.16 -4.65 -6.33
N ASP A 135 -6.57 -3.51 -5.77
CA ASP A 135 -7.93 -2.96 -5.91
C ASP A 135 -7.97 -1.67 -6.75
N GLY A 136 -6.85 -0.95 -6.88
CA GLY A 136 -6.78 0.32 -7.60
C GLY A 136 -5.41 0.64 -8.21
N MET A 137 -5.40 1.66 -9.06
CA MET A 137 -4.19 2.23 -9.65
C MET A 137 -4.30 3.76 -9.76
N ILE A 138 -3.18 4.46 -9.66
CA ILE A 138 -3.04 5.90 -9.87
C ILE A 138 -1.78 6.15 -10.72
N THR A 139 -1.85 7.11 -11.63
CA THR A 139 -0.69 7.57 -12.40
C THR A 139 -0.11 8.81 -11.71
N ALA A 140 1.17 8.76 -11.36
CA ALA A 140 1.89 9.92 -10.82
C ALA A 140 2.25 10.93 -11.94
N GLU A 141 2.67 12.13 -11.54
CA GLU A 141 3.01 13.23 -12.46
C GLU A 141 4.18 12.88 -13.41
N ASP A 142 5.08 11.98 -12.99
CA ASP A 142 6.20 11.47 -13.80
C ASP A 142 5.79 10.38 -14.80
N GLY A 143 4.51 10.02 -14.84
CA GLY A 143 3.95 8.96 -15.69
C GLY A 143 4.12 7.54 -15.14
N SER A 144 4.71 7.37 -13.95
CA SER A 144 4.76 6.06 -13.28
C SER A 144 3.36 5.66 -12.78
N VAL A 145 3.09 4.35 -12.76
CA VAL A 145 1.82 3.80 -12.26
C VAL A 145 2.06 3.16 -10.90
N LEU A 146 1.37 3.69 -9.89
CA LEU A 146 1.31 3.12 -8.54
C LEU A 146 0.04 2.28 -8.42
N MET A 147 0.17 1.06 -7.90
CA MET A 147 -0.96 0.16 -7.66
C MET A 147 -1.28 0.05 -6.16
N SER A 148 -2.55 0.21 -5.82
CA SER A 148 -3.06 0.06 -4.46
C SER A 148 -3.03 -1.41 -4.07
N PHE A 149 -2.56 -1.70 -2.86
CA PHE A 149 -2.42 -3.03 -2.30
C PHE A 149 -3.46 -3.29 -1.21
N ASP A 150 -4.36 -4.25 -1.44
CA ASP A 150 -5.44 -4.61 -0.53
C ASP A 150 -4.94 -5.47 0.64
N CYS A 151 -4.61 -4.79 1.74
CA CYS A 151 -4.25 -5.38 3.02
C CYS A 151 -5.31 -6.33 3.60
N ALA A 152 -6.61 -6.06 3.37
CA ALA A 152 -7.70 -6.86 3.90
C ALA A 152 -7.88 -8.19 3.12
N SER A 153 -7.71 -8.16 1.80
CA SER A 153 -7.63 -9.39 0.98
C SER A 153 -6.41 -10.24 1.31
N LEU A 154 -5.30 -9.63 1.75
CA LEU A 154 -4.16 -10.37 2.28
C LEU A 154 -4.49 -11.03 3.63
N ALA A 155 -5.00 -10.28 4.61
CA ALA A 155 -5.30 -10.80 5.94
C ALA A 155 -6.43 -11.84 5.95
N SER A 156 -7.37 -11.77 5.01
CA SER A 156 -8.47 -12.71 4.84
C SER A 156 -8.13 -13.97 4.01
N CYS A 157 -6.90 -14.10 3.52
CA CYS A 157 -6.42 -15.38 2.98
C CYS A 157 -6.40 -16.42 4.10
N ARG A 158 -7.32 -17.38 4.03
CA ARG A 158 -7.38 -18.51 4.96
C ARG A 158 -6.28 -19.50 4.57
N TYR A 159 -5.23 -19.56 5.39
CA TYR A 159 -4.12 -20.51 5.30
C TYR A 159 -4.52 -21.87 5.91
#